data_AF-A0A5D2LQY9-F1
#
_entry.id   AF-A0A5D2LQY9-F1
#
_cell.length_a   1.000
_cell.length_b   1.000
_cell.length_c   1.000
_cell.angle_alpha   90.00
_cell.angle_beta   90.00
_cell.angle_gamma   90.00
#
_symmetry.space_group_name_H-M   'P 1'
#
loop_
_entity.id
_entity.type
_entity.pdbx_description
1 polymer ?
#
loop_
_entity_poly.entity_id
_entity_poly.type
_entity_poly.pdbx_seq_one_letter_code
_entity_poly.pdbx_strand_id
1 'polypeptide(L)'
;MGKELDGLGFLPLHIILSKLSPSDIIKVSCANKRLRDSASDESLWAQICYQELQLSTPQDDHGNPLPCFMLAYQLWREAFSMYPWPLVKRVKRCWDKLKKWFNNNFPEAEATLRRGASESNIEQLQTLLKVKLPLPTRLLYRFHDGQELPEKRNPKTASGSWLGIIGGYSFYNHSVNVYLLPLNQVIAKTRYVIRRLGFSSRSKCIVMASSFTFSRKVFFLNCTNGQLFVGTRKPLTDGEMIPCVPNTLIRSVHDLYGEEQQDAMLLWLEEHGRRLENGIIKVRKEGDDRSINLFPEVPPLCVTTVTNGVQVRASAVFVPEFADLVDEAEKFTFAYSIRMSLLPEGCIINGMTFVSCQLNRRHWIIRADGEVVSSVDDEAVIGEYPLLHPGEGEFVYQSCAPLPSPSGSIEGHFTFVPGRLADPRGGPFEVQVARFPLEMPDYVF
;
A
#
# COMPACT_ATOMS: atom_id res chain seq x y z
N MET A 1 -6.38 -53.33 -1.91
CA MET A 1 -6.89 -52.09 -1.28
C MET A 1 -8.36 -51.77 -1.57
N GLY A 2 -8.91 -52.05 -2.77
CA GLY A 2 -10.29 -51.63 -3.10
C GLY A 2 -11.43 -52.25 -2.27
N LYS A 3 -11.23 -53.38 -1.57
CA LYS A 3 -12.30 -54.06 -0.80
C LYS A 3 -12.43 -53.61 0.66
N GLU A 4 -11.44 -52.92 1.24
CA GLU A 4 -11.47 -52.51 2.66
C GLU A 4 -12.12 -51.14 2.88
N LEU A 5 -12.01 -50.23 1.91
CA LEU A 5 -12.67 -48.92 1.94
C LEU A 5 -14.20 -49.01 1.83
N ASP A 6 -14.71 -50.02 1.13
CA ASP A 6 -16.15 -50.24 0.95
C ASP A 6 -16.88 -50.68 2.23
N GLY A 7 -16.16 -51.10 3.27
CA GLY A 7 -16.73 -51.48 4.57
C GLY A 7 -16.86 -50.33 5.56
N LEU A 8 -16.26 -49.17 5.30
CA LEU A 8 -16.19 -48.04 6.23
C LEU A 8 -17.48 -47.22 6.23
N GLY A 9 -17.95 -46.79 7.41
CA GLY A 9 -19.09 -45.86 7.53
C GLY A 9 -18.84 -44.52 6.84
N PHE A 10 -19.89 -43.69 6.74
CA PHE A 10 -19.81 -42.35 6.13
C PHE A 10 -18.76 -41.46 6.81
N LEU A 11 -18.67 -41.51 8.14
CA LEU A 11 -17.77 -40.67 8.92
C LEU A 11 -16.26 -40.99 8.70
N PRO A 12 -15.80 -42.27 8.75
CA PRO A 12 -14.42 -42.59 8.38
C PRO A 12 -14.06 -42.25 6.93
N LEU A 13 -14.98 -42.46 5.98
CA LEU A 13 -14.77 -42.09 4.57
C LEU A 13 -14.58 -40.58 4.41
N HIS A 14 -15.43 -39.77 5.06
CA HIS A 14 -15.28 -38.32 5.08
C HIS A 14 -13.93 -37.88 5.67
N ILE A 15 -13.50 -38.48 6.78
CA ILE A 15 -12.18 -38.20 7.38
C ILE A 15 -11.05 -38.54 6.40
N ILE A 16 -11.09 -39.67 5.71
CA ILE A 16 -10.08 -40.05 4.72
C ILE A 16 -10.07 -39.06 3.55
N LEU A 17 -11.23 -38.77 2.97
CA LEU A 17 -11.37 -37.87 1.83
C LEU A 17 -10.92 -36.45 2.15
N SER A 18 -11.18 -35.94 3.36
CA SER A 18 -10.72 -34.61 3.81
C SER A 18 -9.20 -34.46 3.93
N LYS A 19 -8.44 -35.57 3.84
CA LYS A 19 -6.97 -35.56 3.81
C LYS A 19 -6.38 -35.68 2.41
N LEU A 20 -7.21 -35.94 1.40
CA LEU A 20 -6.78 -36.11 0.02
C LEU A 20 -6.71 -34.76 -0.71
N SER A 21 -5.89 -34.69 -1.76
CA SER A 21 -5.93 -33.56 -2.68
C SER A 21 -7.27 -33.57 -3.45
N PRO A 22 -7.78 -32.42 -3.91
CA PRO A 22 -8.99 -32.37 -4.73
C PRO A 22 -8.89 -33.25 -6.00
N SER A 23 -7.69 -33.40 -6.56
CA SER A 23 -7.43 -34.31 -7.69
C SER A 23 -7.66 -35.77 -7.30
N ASP A 24 -7.20 -36.17 -6.11
CA ASP A 24 -7.35 -37.54 -5.64
C ASP A 24 -8.78 -37.84 -5.19
N ILE A 25 -9.50 -36.86 -4.63
CA ILE A 25 -10.94 -36.98 -4.34
C ILE A 25 -11.72 -37.28 -5.63
N ILE A 26 -11.42 -36.58 -6.72
CA ILE A 26 -12.03 -36.83 -8.03
C ILE A 26 -11.69 -38.25 -8.52
N LYS A 27 -10.44 -38.70 -8.41
CA LYS A 27 -10.06 -40.08 -8.79
C LYS A 27 -10.80 -41.14 -7.97
N VAL A 28 -10.95 -40.91 -6.65
CA VAL A 28 -11.70 -41.80 -5.76
C VAL A 28 -13.18 -41.85 -6.12
N SER A 29 -13.76 -40.71 -6.54
CA SER A 29 -15.17 -40.63 -6.98
C SER A 29 -15.46 -41.51 -8.22
N CYS A 30 -14.45 -41.78 -9.06
CA CYS A 30 -14.58 -42.61 -10.25
C CYS A 30 -14.60 -44.11 -9.94
N ALA A 31 -14.23 -44.54 -8.72
CA ALA A 31 -14.04 -45.95 -8.41
C ALA A 31 -15.36 -46.72 -8.23
N ASN A 32 -16.34 -46.16 -7.51
CA ASN A 32 -17.68 -46.75 -7.38
C ASN A 32 -18.73 -45.70 -6.97
N LYS A 33 -20.01 -46.11 -6.94
CA LYS A 33 -21.13 -45.21 -6.58
C LYS A 33 -21.03 -44.65 -5.16
N ARG A 34 -20.68 -45.47 -4.17
CA ARG A 34 -20.59 -45.06 -2.76
C ARG A 34 -19.51 -44.00 -2.52
N LEU A 35 -18.34 -44.21 -3.11
CA LEU A 35 -17.21 -43.29 -3.05
C LEU A 35 -17.52 -42.01 -3.81
N ARG A 36 -18.28 -42.08 -4.91
CA ARG A 36 -18.80 -40.89 -5.61
C ARG A 36 -19.73 -40.08 -4.73
N ASP A 37 -20.73 -40.71 -4.12
CA ASP A 37 -21.68 -40.05 -3.23
C ASP A 37 -20.96 -39.40 -2.03
N SER A 38 -19.94 -40.06 -1.49
CA SER A 38 -19.12 -39.53 -0.38
C SER A 38 -18.15 -38.42 -0.83
N ALA A 39 -17.61 -38.52 -2.05
CA ALA A 39 -16.71 -37.52 -2.63
C ALA A 39 -17.43 -36.26 -3.11
N SER A 40 -18.74 -36.33 -3.34
CA SER A 40 -19.61 -35.19 -3.64
C SER A 40 -20.23 -34.54 -2.40
N ASP A 41 -19.79 -34.92 -1.20
CA ASP A 41 -20.30 -34.37 0.06
C ASP A 41 -20.04 -32.85 0.16
N GLU A 42 -21.08 -32.10 0.49
CA GLU A 42 -21.02 -30.63 0.49
C GLU A 42 -20.11 -30.10 1.61
N SER A 43 -20.05 -30.77 2.76
CA SER A 43 -19.21 -30.32 3.87
C SER A 43 -17.71 -30.49 3.58
N LEU A 44 -17.35 -31.54 2.83
CA LEU A 44 -16.00 -31.75 2.30
C LEU A 44 -15.58 -30.61 1.37
N TRP A 45 -16.41 -30.29 0.36
CA TRP A 45 -16.09 -29.23 -0.59
C TRP A 45 -16.15 -27.84 0.03
N ALA A 46 -17.04 -27.60 0.99
CA ALA A 46 -17.07 -26.37 1.78
C ALA A 46 -15.73 -26.15 2.49
N GLN A 47 -15.19 -27.18 3.14
CA GLN A 47 -13.89 -27.12 3.81
C GLN A 47 -12.75 -26.85 2.82
N ILE A 48 -12.71 -27.53 1.68
CA ILE A 48 -11.68 -27.33 0.64
C ILE A 48 -11.75 -25.90 0.10
N CYS A 49 -12.93 -25.43 -0.28
CA CYS A 49 -13.14 -24.07 -0.79
C CYS A 49 -12.79 -23.00 0.24
N TYR A 50 -13.09 -23.22 1.52
CA TYR A 50 -12.67 -22.32 2.59
C TYR A 50 -11.15 -22.31 2.74
N GLN A 51 -10.50 -23.47 2.79
CA GLN A 51 -9.05 -23.57 2.96
C GLN A 51 -8.26 -22.99 1.78
N GLU A 52 -8.67 -23.31 0.55
CA GLU A 52 -7.93 -22.93 -0.66
C GLU A 52 -8.30 -21.55 -1.19
N LEU A 53 -9.58 -21.16 -1.08
CA LEU A 53 -10.14 -19.99 -1.72
C LEU A 53 -10.81 -19.01 -0.74
N GLN A 54 -10.85 -19.32 0.57
CA GLN A 54 -11.53 -18.49 1.58
C GLN A 54 -13.01 -18.23 1.26
N LEU A 55 -13.68 -19.18 0.58
CA LEU A 55 -15.10 -19.08 0.27
C LEU A 55 -15.93 -19.59 1.44
N SER A 56 -16.86 -18.76 1.93
CA SER A 56 -17.86 -19.14 2.94
C SER A 56 -19.20 -19.53 2.35
N THR A 57 -19.43 -19.21 1.07
CA THR A 57 -20.61 -19.57 0.29
C THR A 57 -20.19 -20.01 -1.10
N PRO A 58 -20.93 -20.91 -1.76
CA PRO A 58 -20.63 -21.35 -3.12
C PRO A 58 -20.83 -20.19 -4.11
N GLN A 59 -19.74 -19.78 -4.77
CA GLN A 59 -19.73 -18.71 -5.77
C GLN A 59 -18.59 -18.90 -6.77
N ASP A 60 -18.77 -18.37 -7.99
CA ASP A 60 -17.73 -18.36 -9.03
C ASP A 60 -16.64 -17.30 -8.79
N ASP A 61 -15.70 -17.16 -9.72
CA ASP A 61 -14.60 -16.18 -9.66
C ASP A 61 -15.05 -14.72 -9.87
N HIS A 62 -16.30 -14.52 -10.25
CA HIS A 62 -16.94 -13.20 -10.36
C HIS A 62 -17.84 -12.87 -9.16
N GLY A 63 -17.98 -13.79 -8.21
CA GLY A 63 -18.83 -13.64 -7.03
C GLY A 63 -20.32 -13.92 -7.30
N ASN A 64 -20.66 -14.56 -8.42
CA ASN A 64 -22.04 -14.99 -8.67
C ASN A 64 -22.33 -16.24 -7.83
N PRO A 65 -23.51 -16.33 -7.17
CA PRO A 65 -23.86 -17.47 -6.33
C PRO A 65 -24.04 -18.75 -7.16
N LEU A 66 -23.62 -19.87 -6.60
CA LEU A 66 -23.72 -21.20 -7.23
C LEU A 66 -24.49 -22.19 -6.35
N PRO A 67 -25.06 -23.27 -6.93
CA PRO A 67 -25.81 -24.28 -6.17
C PRO A 67 -25.01 -25.04 -5.10
N CYS A 68 -23.71 -25.26 -5.28
CA CYS A 68 -22.89 -26.07 -4.37
C CYS A 68 -21.38 -25.77 -4.47
N PHE A 69 -20.62 -26.12 -3.43
CA PHE A 69 -19.18 -25.86 -3.35
C PHE A 69 -18.35 -26.68 -4.34
N MET A 70 -18.80 -27.88 -4.71
CA MET A 70 -18.10 -28.70 -5.71
C MET A 70 -18.10 -28.00 -7.07
N LEU A 71 -19.25 -27.46 -7.51
CA LEU A 71 -19.36 -26.70 -8.75
C LEU A 71 -18.57 -25.41 -8.68
N ALA A 72 -18.59 -24.71 -7.53
CA ALA A 72 -17.75 -23.54 -7.32
C ALA A 72 -16.27 -23.89 -7.53
N TYR A 73 -15.76 -24.91 -6.85
CA TYR A 73 -14.36 -25.33 -6.99
C TYR A 73 -14.00 -25.66 -8.45
N GLN A 74 -14.87 -26.39 -9.15
CA GLN A 74 -14.66 -26.73 -10.55
C GLN A 74 -14.55 -25.48 -11.43
N LEU A 75 -15.50 -24.55 -11.34
CA LEU A 75 -15.49 -23.32 -12.14
C LEU A 75 -14.25 -22.45 -11.84
N TRP A 76 -13.82 -22.36 -10.59
CA TRP A 76 -12.58 -21.70 -10.22
C TRP A 76 -11.34 -22.37 -10.86
N ARG A 77 -11.29 -23.71 -10.87
CA ARG A 77 -10.18 -24.44 -11.51
C ARG A 77 -10.16 -24.29 -13.02
N GLU A 78 -11.34 -24.20 -13.65
CA GLU A 78 -11.48 -23.95 -15.08
C GLU A 78 -11.06 -22.51 -15.45
N ALA A 79 -11.58 -21.52 -14.71
CA ALA A 79 -11.34 -20.10 -14.95
C ALA A 79 -9.86 -19.70 -14.87
N PHE A 80 -9.09 -20.38 -14.00
CA PHE A 80 -7.66 -20.13 -13.79
C PHE A 80 -6.76 -21.30 -14.24
N SER A 81 -7.26 -22.17 -15.11
CA SER A 81 -6.56 -23.39 -15.56
C SER A 81 -5.17 -23.15 -16.17
N MET A 82 -4.90 -21.94 -16.69
CA MET A 82 -3.60 -21.56 -17.25
C MET A 82 -2.58 -21.05 -16.23
N TYR A 83 -2.95 -20.92 -14.96
CA TYR A 83 -2.07 -20.43 -13.90
C TYR A 83 -1.73 -21.54 -12.91
N PRO A 84 -0.51 -21.55 -12.34
CA PRO A 84 -0.18 -22.41 -11.21
C PRO A 84 -1.16 -22.19 -10.05
N TRP A 85 -1.84 -23.26 -9.62
CA TRP A 85 -2.86 -23.15 -8.57
C TRP A 85 -2.35 -22.53 -7.26
N PRO A 86 -1.12 -22.82 -6.77
CA PRO A 86 -0.57 -22.13 -5.60
C PRO A 86 -0.50 -20.61 -5.76
N LEU A 87 -0.18 -20.12 -6.97
CA LEU A 87 -0.12 -18.70 -7.28
C LEU A 87 -1.53 -18.07 -7.26
N VAL A 88 -2.54 -18.75 -7.81
CA VAL A 88 -3.95 -18.32 -7.73
C VAL A 88 -4.39 -18.11 -6.29
N LYS A 89 -4.12 -19.10 -5.42
CA LYS A 89 -4.44 -19.03 -3.99
C LYS A 89 -3.70 -17.89 -3.29
N ARG A 90 -2.45 -17.62 -3.66
CA ARG A 90 -1.66 -16.51 -3.09
C ARG A 90 -2.21 -15.15 -3.50
N VAL A 91 -2.42 -14.93 -4.80
CA VAL A 91 -2.96 -13.66 -5.33
C VAL A 91 -4.36 -13.39 -4.80
N LYS A 92 -5.22 -14.42 -4.72
CA LYS A 92 -6.55 -14.28 -4.11
C LYS A 92 -6.45 -13.81 -2.66
N ARG A 93 -5.60 -14.45 -1.85
CA ARG A 93 -5.38 -14.05 -0.44
C ARG A 93 -4.90 -12.61 -0.32
N CYS A 94 -4.00 -12.17 -1.20
CA CYS A 94 -3.55 -10.77 -1.25
C CYS A 94 -4.73 -9.81 -1.47
N TRP A 95 -5.58 -10.08 -2.46
CA TRP A 95 -6.76 -9.25 -2.75
C TRP A 95 -7.82 -9.32 -1.66
N ASP A 96 -8.13 -10.50 -1.12
CA ASP A 96 -9.12 -10.67 -0.05
C ASP A 96 -8.75 -9.84 1.18
N LYS A 97 -7.46 -9.82 1.55
CA LYS A 97 -6.94 -8.99 2.66
C LYS A 97 -7.14 -7.50 2.40
N LEU A 98 -6.71 -7.02 1.23
CA LEU A 98 -6.87 -5.62 0.85
C LEU A 98 -8.34 -5.20 0.84
N LYS A 99 -9.21 -5.98 0.19
CA LYS A 99 -10.65 -5.71 0.12
C LYS A 99 -11.31 -5.72 1.49
N LYS A 100 -10.98 -6.69 2.34
CA LYS A 100 -11.48 -6.74 3.71
C LYS A 100 -11.09 -5.48 4.47
N TRP A 101 -9.84 -5.02 4.32
CA TRP A 101 -9.40 -3.78 4.94
C TRP A 101 -10.14 -2.56 4.38
N PHE A 102 -10.28 -2.44 3.05
CA PHE A 102 -10.99 -1.30 2.44
C PHE A 102 -12.47 -1.27 2.84
N ASN A 103 -13.18 -2.40 2.83
CA ASN A 103 -14.58 -2.46 3.26
C ASN A 103 -14.79 -1.94 4.69
N ASN A 104 -13.83 -2.20 5.58
CA ASN A 104 -13.93 -1.79 6.98
C ASN A 104 -13.47 -0.35 7.23
N ASN A 105 -12.52 0.16 6.44
CA ASN A 105 -11.81 1.42 6.75
C ASN A 105 -11.96 2.50 5.68
N PHE A 106 -12.12 2.12 4.41
CA PHE A 106 -12.18 3.02 3.27
C PHE A 106 -13.09 2.50 2.12
N PRO A 107 -14.41 2.30 2.38
CA PRO A 107 -15.33 1.70 1.42
C PRO A 107 -15.44 2.50 0.12
N GLU A 108 -15.22 3.82 0.17
CA GLU A 108 -15.21 4.68 -1.02
C GLU A 108 -14.09 4.31 -1.99
N ALA A 109 -12.92 3.92 -1.49
CA ALA A 109 -11.81 3.44 -2.32
C ALA A 109 -12.05 2.01 -2.82
N GLU A 110 -12.69 1.14 -2.02
CA GLU A 110 -13.08 -0.21 -2.47
C GLU A 110 -14.00 -0.14 -3.69
N ALA A 111 -14.99 0.78 -3.66
CA ALA A 111 -15.95 0.96 -4.74
C ALA A 111 -15.32 1.38 -6.07
N THR A 112 -14.06 1.85 -6.07
CA THR A 112 -13.33 2.15 -7.29
C THR A 112 -12.71 0.91 -7.94
N LEU A 113 -12.59 -0.22 -7.25
CA LEU A 113 -11.97 -1.42 -7.80
C LEU A 113 -12.79 -1.96 -8.96
N ARG A 114 -12.14 -2.13 -10.12
CA ARG A 114 -12.78 -2.69 -11.30
C ARG A 114 -12.84 -4.20 -11.20
N ARG A 115 -13.82 -4.79 -11.91
CA ARG A 115 -13.90 -6.24 -12.09
C ARG A 115 -12.62 -6.76 -12.75
N GLY A 116 -12.28 -8.01 -12.48
CA GLY A 116 -11.14 -8.68 -13.09
C GLY A 116 -11.15 -8.62 -14.62
N ALA A 117 -9.98 -8.41 -15.21
CA ALA A 117 -9.79 -8.41 -16.65
C ALA A 117 -9.97 -9.84 -17.22
N SER A 118 -10.39 -9.94 -18.48
CA SER A 118 -10.34 -11.22 -19.21
C SER A 118 -8.93 -11.51 -19.75
N GLU A 119 -8.60 -12.77 -20.07
CA GLU A 119 -7.34 -13.09 -20.78
C GLU A 119 -7.22 -12.32 -22.09
N SER A 120 -8.32 -12.15 -22.83
CA SER A 120 -8.33 -11.39 -24.08
C SER A 120 -7.90 -9.94 -23.88
N ASN A 121 -8.34 -9.29 -22.77
CA ASN A 121 -7.90 -7.93 -22.45
C ASN A 121 -6.40 -7.88 -22.13
N ILE A 122 -5.89 -8.87 -21.38
CA ILE A 122 -4.47 -8.98 -21.03
C ILE A 122 -3.63 -9.23 -22.29
N GLU A 123 -4.06 -10.13 -23.17
CA GLU A 123 -3.40 -10.43 -24.46
C GLU A 123 -3.38 -9.22 -25.38
N GLN A 124 -4.47 -8.45 -25.41
CA GLN A 124 -4.53 -7.19 -26.15
C GLN A 124 -3.46 -6.22 -25.64
N LEU A 125 -3.33 -6.04 -24.32
CA LEU A 125 -2.28 -5.19 -23.75
C LEU A 125 -0.89 -5.65 -24.16
N GLN A 126 -0.59 -6.95 -23.98
CA GLN A 126 0.71 -7.54 -24.32
C GLN A 126 1.06 -7.34 -25.80
N THR A 127 0.08 -7.52 -26.68
CA THR A 127 0.24 -7.32 -28.13
C THR A 127 0.49 -5.86 -28.46
N LEU A 128 -0.30 -4.95 -27.89
CA LEU A 128 -0.23 -3.51 -28.16
C LEU A 128 1.02 -2.83 -27.60
N LEU A 129 1.60 -3.37 -26.52
CA LEU A 129 2.82 -2.87 -25.88
C LEU A 129 4.06 -3.73 -26.20
N LYS A 130 3.88 -4.86 -26.90
CA LYS A 130 4.96 -5.81 -27.25
C LYS A 130 5.74 -6.30 -26.02
N VAL A 131 5.03 -6.64 -24.94
CA VAL A 131 5.57 -7.16 -23.68
C VAL A 131 4.93 -8.50 -23.33
N LYS A 132 5.61 -9.30 -22.50
CA LYS A 132 5.03 -10.46 -21.83
C LYS A 132 4.92 -10.13 -20.36
N LEU A 133 3.72 -10.02 -19.82
CA LEU A 133 3.52 -9.73 -18.41
C LEU A 133 4.00 -10.91 -17.53
N PRO A 134 4.66 -10.64 -16.40
CA PRO A 134 4.88 -11.62 -15.34
C PRO A 134 3.59 -12.35 -14.93
N LEU A 135 3.68 -13.65 -14.65
CA LEU A 135 2.52 -14.46 -14.26
C LEU A 135 1.79 -13.91 -13.03
N PRO A 136 2.46 -13.49 -11.94
CA PRO A 136 1.76 -12.92 -10.78
C PRO A 136 1.01 -11.63 -11.14
N THR A 137 1.63 -10.72 -11.91
CA THR A 137 0.98 -9.49 -12.40
C THR A 137 -0.23 -9.78 -13.30
N ARG A 138 -0.14 -10.75 -14.22
CA ARG A 138 -1.30 -11.15 -15.03
C ARG A 138 -2.47 -11.58 -14.14
N LEU A 139 -2.16 -12.41 -13.14
CA LEU A 139 -3.14 -12.95 -12.23
C LEU A 139 -3.73 -11.87 -11.32
N LEU A 140 -2.94 -10.89 -10.86
CA LEU A 140 -3.44 -9.71 -10.15
C LEU A 140 -4.54 -9.00 -10.94
N TYR A 141 -4.35 -8.80 -12.25
CA TYR A 141 -5.36 -8.20 -13.12
C TYR A 141 -6.57 -9.09 -13.40
N ARG A 142 -6.40 -10.42 -13.39
CA ARG A 142 -7.52 -11.36 -13.49
C ARG A 142 -8.49 -11.25 -12.32
N PHE A 143 -8.03 -10.83 -11.13
CA PHE A 143 -8.89 -10.53 -10.00
C PHE A 143 -9.47 -9.11 -10.06
N HIS A 144 -8.64 -8.10 -10.37
CA HIS A 144 -9.07 -6.70 -10.45
C HIS A 144 -8.35 -5.91 -11.54
N ASP A 145 -9.10 -5.33 -12.48
CA ASP A 145 -8.60 -4.44 -13.55
C ASP A 145 -8.26 -3.02 -13.03
N GLY A 146 -7.44 -2.92 -11.97
CA GLY A 146 -7.09 -1.63 -11.37
C GLY A 146 -8.29 -0.87 -10.79
N GLN A 147 -8.23 0.45 -10.82
CA GLN A 147 -9.26 1.35 -10.28
C GLN A 147 -9.96 2.15 -11.38
N GLU A 148 -11.24 2.47 -11.15
CA GLU A 148 -11.87 3.61 -11.78
C GLU A 148 -11.13 4.89 -11.39
N LEU A 149 -10.78 5.67 -12.39
CA LEU A 149 -10.01 6.89 -12.21
C LEU A 149 -10.95 8.08 -12.10
N PRO A 150 -10.59 9.14 -11.36
CA PRO A 150 -11.39 10.35 -11.32
C PRO A 150 -11.61 10.92 -12.73
N GLU A 151 -12.87 11.26 -13.05
CA GLU A 151 -13.17 12.06 -14.22
C GLU A 151 -12.45 13.42 -14.13
N LYS A 152 -12.08 13.98 -15.29
CA LYS A 152 -11.22 15.17 -15.40
C LYS A 152 -11.51 16.22 -14.32
N ARG A 153 -10.43 16.70 -13.68
CA ARG A 153 -10.38 17.83 -12.72
C ARG A 153 -11.52 18.83 -12.97
N ASN A 154 -12.52 18.86 -12.11
CA ASN A 154 -13.48 19.96 -12.10
C ASN A 154 -12.80 21.13 -11.38
N PRO A 155 -12.43 22.22 -12.06
CA PRO A 155 -11.67 23.31 -11.44
C PRO A 155 -12.43 24.04 -10.33
N LYS A 156 -13.74 23.80 -10.18
CA LYS A 156 -14.58 24.37 -9.12
C LYS A 156 -14.62 23.54 -7.82
N THR A 157 -14.19 22.28 -7.86
CA THR A 157 -14.04 21.41 -6.69
C THR A 157 -12.57 21.00 -6.64
N ALA A 158 -11.76 21.69 -5.83
CA ALA A 158 -10.32 21.45 -5.73
C ALA A 158 -9.95 20.03 -5.26
N SER A 159 -10.91 19.26 -4.73
CA SER A 159 -10.78 17.85 -4.42
C SER A 159 -10.75 17.02 -5.71
N GLY A 160 -9.55 16.71 -6.21
CA GLY A 160 -9.37 15.47 -6.96
C GLY A 160 -9.74 14.30 -6.05
N SER A 161 -10.39 13.26 -6.56
CA SER A 161 -10.67 12.06 -5.76
C SER A 161 -9.36 11.57 -5.11
N TRP A 162 -9.34 11.45 -3.78
CA TRP A 162 -8.18 10.95 -3.01
C TRP A 162 -8.28 9.45 -2.71
N LEU A 163 -8.98 8.72 -3.59
CA LEU A 163 -9.35 7.32 -3.44
C LEU A 163 -8.31 6.34 -4.00
N GLY A 164 -7.10 6.79 -4.35
CA GLY A 164 -6.02 5.92 -4.79
C GLY A 164 -5.68 4.88 -3.73
N ILE A 165 -5.79 3.59 -4.07
CA ILE A 165 -5.68 2.50 -3.08
C ILE A 165 -4.26 2.32 -2.54
N ILE A 166 -3.26 2.86 -3.23
CA ILE A 166 -1.86 2.87 -2.76
C ILE A 166 -1.64 4.03 -1.78
N GLY A 167 -2.49 5.06 -1.82
CA GLY A 167 -2.40 6.22 -0.95
C GLY A 167 -1.35 7.24 -1.39
N GLY A 168 -0.95 8.09 -0.46
CA GLY A 168 0.12 9.05 -0.70
C GLY A 168 0.37 9.98 0.48
N TYR A 169 0.84 11.19 0.17
CA TYR A 169 1.22 12.21 1.14
C TYR A 169 1.11 13.59 0.50
N SER A 170 1.02 14.62 1.33
CA SER A 170 1.12 16.01 0.91
C SER A 170 2.19 16.75 1.73
N PHE A 171 2.71 17.85 1.20
CA PHE A 171 3.50 18.84 1.92
C PHE A 171 3.61 20.08 1.04
N TYR A 172 3.49 21.28 1.61
CA TYR A 172 3.44 22.53 0.83
C TYR A 172 2.44 22.46 -0.35
N ASN A 173 2.90 22.71 -1.58
CA ASN A 173 2.11 22.58 -2.81
C ASN A 173 2.25 21.21 -3.50
N HIS A 174 2.97 20.27 -2.88
CA HIS A 174 3.16 18.92 -3.38
C HIS A 174 2.09 17.98 -2.82
N SER A 175 1.49 17.20 -3.70
CA SER A 175 0.53 16.18 -3.32
C SER A 175 0.64 14.98 -4.24
N VAL A 176 0.64 13.79 -3.66
CA VAL A 176 0.56 12.52 -4.40
C VAL A 176 -0.55 11.66 -3.81
N ASN A 177 -1.33 11.04 -4.69
CA ASN A 177 -2.29 9.99 -4.33
C ASN A 177 -2.33 9.00 -5.49
N VAL A 178 -1.82 7.80 -5.24
CA VAL A 178 -1.44 6.83 -6.27
C VAL A 178 -2.56 5.83 -6.51
N TYR A 179 -2.95 5.71 -7.77
CA TYR A 179 -3.95 4.76 -8.24
C TYR A 179 -3.29 3.57 -8.92
N LEU A 180 -3.85 2.37 -8.71
CA LEU A 180 -3.55 1.22 -9.56
C LEU A 180 -4.31 1.37 -10.87
N LEU A 181 -3.59 1.35 -12.00
CA LEU A 181 -4.18 1.69 -13.29
C LEU A 181 -4.95 0.50 -13.89
N PRO A 182 -6.12 0.74 -14.51
CA PRO A 182 -6.76 -0.25 -15.37
C PRO A 182 -5.96 -0.47 -16.66
N LEU A 183 -6.07 -1.64 -17.28
CA LEU A 183 -5.26 -2.06 -18.43
C LEU A 183 -5.32 -1.06 -19.60
N ASN A 184 -6.48 -0.45 -19.86
CA ASN A 184 -6.63 0.58 -20.88
C ASN A 184 -5.75 1.82 -20.60
N GLN A 185 -5.62 2.20 -19.33
CA GLN A 185 -4.79 3.32 -18.88
C GLN A 185 -3.32 2.95 -18.79
N VAL A 186 -2.99 1.69 -18.46
CA VAL A 186 -1.63 1.16 -18.61
C VAL A 186 -1.16 1.33 -20.06
N ILE A 187 -1.97 0.95 -21.06
CA ILE A 187 -1.64 1.11 -22.48
C ILE A 187 -1.44 2.59 -22.83
N ALA A 188 -2.40 3.44 -22.46
CA ALA A 188 -2.37 4.87 -22.79
C ALA A 188 -1.18 5.59 -22.15
N LYS A 189 -0.97 5.41 -20.84
CA LYS A 189 0.12 6.06 -20.09
C LYS A 189 1.48 5.52 -20.52
N THR A 190 1.63 4.22 -20.75
CA THR A 190 2.90 3.64 -21.22
C THR A 190 3.32 4.25 -22.55
N ARG A 191 2.40 4.32 -23.53
CA ARG A 191 2.68 4.95 -24.84
C ARG A 191 3.03 6.42 -24.72
N TYR A 192 2.33 7.16 -23.86
CA TYR A 192 2.61 8.57 -23.61
C TYR A 192 4.00 8.77 -22.97
N VAL A 193 4.32 7.95 -21.97
CA VAL A 193 5.56 8.07 -21.21
C VAL A 193 6.78 7.67 -22.04
N ILE A 194 6.75 6.50 -22.68
CA ILE A 194 7.88 6.03 -23.50
C ILE A 194 8.24 7.03 -24.59
N ARG A 195 7.24 7.67 -25.21
CA ARG A 195 7.47 8.72 -26.24
C ARG A 195 8.16 9.97 -25.71
N ARG A 196 7.99 10.31 -24.42
CA ARG A 196 8.48 11.57 -23.84
C ARG A 196 9.74 11.42 -23.00
N LEU A 197 9.91 10.28 -22.34
CA LEU A 197 10.99 10.06 -21.38
C LEU A 197 12.21 9.36 -21.99
N GLY A 198 12.34 9.32 -23.33
CA GLY A 198 13.55 8.80 -23.97
C GLY A 198 13.84 7.30 -23.76
N PHE A 199 12.91 6.55 -23.16
CA PHE A 199 13.05 5.10 -23.00
C PHE A 199 13.40 4.44 -24.33
N SER A 200 14.32 3.48 -24.29
CA SER A 200 14.65 2.68 -25.46
C SER A 200 13.39 2.06 -26.04
N SER A 201 13.28 2.03 -27.37
CA SER A 201 12.19 1.31 -28.07
C SER A 201 12.17 -0.19 -27.76
N ARG A 202 13.24 -0.71 -27.15
CA ARG A 202 13.36 -2.09 -26.65
C ARG A 202 12.92 -2.26 -25.19
N SER A 203 12.71 -1.17 -24.46
CA SER A 203 12.30 -1.22 -23.05
C SER A 203 11.02 -2.04 -22.91
N LYS A 204 11.00 -2.91 -21.90
CA LYS A 204 9.84 -3.74 -21.54
C LYS A 204 9.14 -3.19 -20.29
N CYS A 205 9.40 -1.94 -19.97
CA CYS A 205 8.77 -1.23 -18.86
C CYS A 205 7.38 -0.74 -19.27
N ILE A 206 6.39 -1.01 -18.43
CA ILE A 206 5.01 -0.51 -18.58
C ILE A 206 4.58 0.23 -17.32
N VAL A 207 3.71 1.23 -17.46
CA VAL A 207 3.22 2.04 -16.35
C VAL A 207 2.09 1.32 -15.63
N MET A 208 2.26 0.97 -14.36
CA MET A 208 1.31 0.15 -13.59
C MET A 208 0.48 0.95 -12.58
N ALA A 209 1.09 1.94 -11.95
CA ALA A 209 0.43 2.81 -11.00
C ALA A 209 0.89 4.25 -11.20
N SER A 210 0.05 5.23 -10.88
CA SER A 210 0.40 6.63 -11.04
C SER A 210 -0.48 7.54 -10.19
N SER A 211 0.10 8.64 -9.72
CA SER A 211 -0.70 9.70 -9.11
C SER A 211 -1.52 10.46 -10.15
N PHE A 212 -2.67 10.96 -9.70
CA PHE A 212 -3.57 11.83 -10.47
C PHE A 212 -3.74 13.22 -9.83
N THR A 213 -2.81 13.58 -8.96
CA THR A 213 -2.70 14.87 -8.27
C THR A 213 -1.83 15.85 -9.06
N PHE A 214 -1.55 17.03 -8.49
CA PHE A 214 -0.72 18.06 -9.14
C PHE A 214 0.71 17.55 -9.41
N SER A 215 1.25 16.76 -8.49
CA SER A 215 2.58 16.17 -8.61
C SER A 215 2.52 14.78 -9.24
N ARG A 216 3.42 14.53 -10.19
CA ARG A 216 3.45 13.30 -10.97
C ARG A 216 4.38 12.27 -10.35
N LYS A 217 3.80 11.20 -9.80
CA LYS A 217 4.47 9.98 -9.35
C LYS A 217 4.03 8.82 -10.23
N VAL A 218 4.97 8.02 -10.73
CA VAL A 218 4.70 6.98 -11.74
C VAL A 218 5.50 5.74 -11.41
N PHE A 219 4.84 4.58 -11.49
CA PHE A 219 5.43 3.27 -11.25
C PHE A 219 5.50 2.46 -12.54
N PHE A 220 6.63 1.80 -12.76
CA PHE A 220 6.99 1.08 -13.97
C PHE A 220 7.31 -0.38 -13.66
N LEU A 221 6.58 -1.32 -14.25
CA LEU A 221 6.93 -2.73 -14.19
C LEU A 221 7.80 -3.10 -15.38
N ASN A 222 9.01 -3.57 -15.11
CA ASN A 222 9.84 -4.21 -16.12
C ASN A 222 9.35 -5.64 -16.35
N CYS A 223 8.71 -5.87 -17.49
CA CYS A 223 8.08 -7.14 -17.80
C CYS A 223 9.09 -8.27 -18.07
N THR A 224 10.38 -7.97 -18.25
CA THR A 224 11.42 -8.98 -18.47
C THR A 224 11.84 -9.64 -17.16
N ASN A 225 12.18 -8.84 -16.15
CA ASN A 225 12.68 -9.34 -14.87
C ASN A 225 11.61 -9.34 -13.76
N GLY A 226 10.47 -8.68 -13.96
CA GLY A 226 9.39 -8.57 -12.99
C GLY A 226 9.62 -7.56 -11.86
N GLN A 227 10.62 -6.67 -11.98
CA GLN A 227 10.86 -5.60 -11.02
C GLN A 227 9.93 -4.40 -11.26
N LEU A 228 9.47 -3.81 -10.16
CA LEU A 228 8.69 -2.57 -10.12
C LEU A 228 9.63 -1.43 -9.75
N PHE A 229 9.53 -0.33 -10.48
CA PHE A 229 10.33 0.86 -10.29
C PHE A 229 9.44 2.08 -10.08
N VAL A 230 9.92 3.08 -9.36
CA VAL A 230 9.29 4.40 -9.26
C VAL A 230 10.19 5.45 -9.91
N GLY A 231 9.57 6.35 -10.67
CA GLY A 231 10.29 7.45 -11.31
C GLY A 231 10.79 8.50 -10.31
N THR A 232 11.95 9.07 -10.60
CA THR A 232 12.59 10.15 -9.84
C THR A 232 12.37 11.52 -10.48
N ARG A 233 13.05 12.57 -10.01
CA ARG A 233 12.90 13.96 -10.50
C ARG A 233 13.23 14.10 -11.99
N LYS A 234 14.21 13.33 -12.48
CA LYS A 234 14.62 13.27 -13.88
C LYS A 234 14.60 11.81 -14.33
N PRO A 235 13.44 11.22 -14.67
CA PRO A 235 13.38 9.87 -15.17
C PRO A 235 13.64 9.89 -16.68
N LEU A 236 14.87 10.17 -17.10
CA LEU A 236 15.24 10.27 -18.52
C LEU A 236 15.73 8.92 -19.09
N THR A 237 16.13 7.98 -18.24
CA THR A 237 16.57 6.63 -18.63
C THR A 237 16.20 5.56 -17.59
N ASP A 238 16.30 4.28 -17.97
CA ASP A 238 16.04 3.13 -17.08
C ASP A 238 16.91 3.17 -15.79
N GLY A 239 18.04 3.89 -15.79
CA GLY A 239 19.01 3.94 -14.68
C GLY A 239 18.70 4.96 -13.58
N GLU A 240 17.74 5.84 -13.79
CA GLU A 240 17.38 6.88 -12.80
C GLU A 240 16.15 6.51 -11.96
N MET A 241 15.58 5.33 -12.17
CA MET A 241 14.42 4.86 -11.40
C MET A 241 14.84 4.05 -10.17
N ILE A 242 14.01 4.10 -9.13
CA ILE A 242 14.29 3.42 -7.86
C ILE A 242 13.50 2.10 -7.81
N PRO A 243 14.13 0.95 -7.52
CA PRO A 243 13.42 -0.32 -7.35
C PRO A 243 12.49 -0.23 -6.13
N CYS A 244 11.26 -0.69 -6.28
CA CYS A 244 10.24 -0.62 -5.24
C CYS A 244 10.26 -1.82 -4.29
N VAL A 245 11.01 -2.87 -4.62
CA VAL A 245 11.10 -4.13 -3.88
C VAL A 245 12.53 -4.67 -3.98
N PRO A 246 13.08 -5.34 -2.95
CA PRO A 246 14.41 -5.94 -3.03
C PRO A 246 14.53 -6.95 -4.19
N ASN A 247 15.52 -6.77 -5.06
CA ASN A 247 15.74 -7.62 -6.24
C ASN A 247 15.90 -9.12 -5.90
N THR A 248 16.46 -9.43 -4.74
CA THR A 248 16.73 -10.80 -4.26
C THR A 248 15.46 -11.61 -4.00
N LEU A 249 14.31 -10.94 -3.86
CA LEU A 249 13.02 -11.58 -3.65
C LEU A 249 12.34 -11.98 -4.97
N ILE A 250 12.73 -11.42 -6.10
CA ILE A 250 12.05 -11.66 -7.38
C ILE A 250 12.54 -12.96 -8.02
N ARG A 251 11.63 -13.87 -8.35
CA ARG A 251 11.96 -15.23 -8.83
C ARG A 251 10.94 -15.74 -9.84
N SER A 252 11.45 -16.47 -10.84
CA SER A 252 10.66 -17.33 -11.74
C SER A 252 9.41 -16.69 -12.36
N VAL A 253 9.49 -15.39 -12.71
CA VAL A 253 8.30 -14.57 -13.06
C VAL A 253 7.53 -15.03 -14.31
N HIS A 254 8.13 -15.87 -15.15
CA HIS A 254 7.56 -16.41 -16.39
C HIS A 254 7.44 -17.94 -16.43
N ASP A 255 7.82 -18.62 -15.35
CA ASP A 255 7.81 -20.08 -15.25
C ASP A 255 6.39 -20.59 -14.97
N LEU A 256 5.84 -21.43 -15.84
CA LEU A 256 4.51 -22.02 -15.69
C LEU A 256 4.50 -23.29 -14.84
N TYR A 257 5.66 -23.90 -14.61
CA TYR A 257 5.77 -25.23 -13.99
C TYR A 257 6.35 -25.18 -12.58
N GLY A 258 6.97 -24.07 -12.18
CA GLY A 258 7.41 -23.84 -10.80
C GLY A 258 6.27 -23.53 -9.83
N GLU A 259 6.60 -23.44 -8.54
CA GLU A 259 5.67 -23.02 -7.48
C GLU A 259 6.07 -21.70 -6.80
N GLU A 260 7.20 -21.11 -7.20
CA GLU A 260 7.81 -19.94 -6.56
C GLU A 260 7.70 -18.66 -7.39
N GLN A 261 6.69 -18.53 -8.27
CA GLN A 261 6.54 -17.32 -9.06
C GLN A 261 6.32 -16.10 -8.17
N GLN A 262 7.20 -15.12 -8.29
CA GLN A 262 7.19 -13.94 -7.44
C GLN A 262 7.76 -12.75 -8.20
N ASP A 263 6.90 -11.81 -8.56
CA ASP A 263 7.28 -10.53 -9.11
C ASP A 263 7.14 -9.42 -8.06
N ALA A 264 7.66 -8.24 -8.40
CA ALA A 264 7.62 -7.09 -7.50
C ALA A 264 6.19 -6.54 -7.30
N MET A 265 5.29 -6.66 -8.29
CA MET A 265 3.91 -6.16 -8.15
C MET A 265 3.16 -6.89 -7.04
N LEU A 266 3.24 -8.23 -7.00
CA LEU A 266 2.60 -9.02 -5.96
C LEU A 266 3.23 -8.74 -4.59
N LEU A 267 4.57 -8.73 -4.51
CA LEU A 267 5.28 -8.41 -3.26
C LEU A 267 4.93 -7.02 -2.73
N TRP A 268 4.86 -6.03 -3.61
CA TRP A 268 4.55 -4.64 -3.26
C TRP A 268 3.13 -4.49 -2.72
N LEU A 269 2.15 -5.16 -3.33
CA LEU A 269 0.76 -5.15 -2.84
C LEU A 269 0.59 -5.97 -1.54
N GLU A 270 1.29 -7.09 -1.39
CA GLU A 270 1.29 -7.86 -0.14
C GLU A 270 1.85 -7.04 1.02
N GLU A 271 2.95 -6.32 0.80
CA GLU A 271 3.53 -5.42 1.80
C GLU A 271 2.61 -4.23 2.10
N HIS A 272 1.98 -3.65 1.09
CA HIS A 272 0.97 -2.59 1.30
C HIS A 272 -0.17 -3.06 2.18
N GLY A 273 -0.72 -4.25 1.88
CA GLY A 273 -1.76 -4.89 2.68
C GLY A 273 -1.29 -5.13 4.11
N ARG A 274 -0.05 -5.60 4.31
CA ARG A 274 0.53 -5.79 5.64
C ARG A 274 0.65 -4.48 6.42
N ARG A 275 1.07 -3.38 5.78
CA ARG A 275 1.17 -2.05 6.42
C ARG A 275 -0.19 -1.51 6.83
N LEU A 276 -1.22 -1.75 6.03
CA LEU A 276 -2.61 -1.41 6.34
C LEU A 276 -3.17 -2.25 7.50
N GLU A 277 -3.02 -3.59 7.44
CA GLU A 277 -3.50 -4.52 8.47
C GLU A 277 -2.86 -4.24 9.84
N ASN A 278 -1.57 -3.89 9.87
CA ASN A 278 -0.84 -3.62 11.11
C ASN A 278 -0.96 -2.16 11.59
N GLY A 279 -1.75 -1.33 10.91
CA GLY A 279 -1.95 0.07 11.27
C GLY A 279 -0.70 0.95 11.11
N ILE A 280 0.32 0.50 10.36
CA ILE A 280 1.50 1.32 10.05
C ILE A 280 1.08 2.55 9.26
N ILE A 281 0.15 2.37 8.33
CA ILE A 281 -0.50 3.45 7.58
C ILE A 281 -2.02 3.31 7.75
N LYS A 282 -2.75 4.43 7.67
CA LYS A 282 -4.21 4.45 7.86
C LYS A 282 -4.87 5.52 7.00
N VAL A 283 -6.21 5.48 6.95
CA VAL A 283 -6.97 6.60 6.40
C VAL A 283 -6.86 7.79 7.35
N ARG A 284 -6.49 8.96 6.83
CA ARG A 284 -6.59 10.24 7.53
C ARG A 284 -7.56 11.15 6.82
N LYS A 285 -8.16 12.06 7.58
CA LYS A 285 -8.97 13.17 7.06
C LYS A 285 -8.12 14.43 7.07
N GLU A 286 -7.91 15.04 5.91
CA GLU A 286 -7.22 16.31 5.73
C GLU A 286 -8.21 17.28 5.07
N GLY A 287 -8.74 18.25 5.82
CA GLY A 287 -9.88 19.05 5.37
C GLY A 287 -11.14 18.19 5.19
N ASP A 288 -11.78 18.27 4.03
CA ASP A 288 -12.93 17.42 3.68
C ASP A 288 -12.51 16.07 3.07
N ASP A 289 -11.24 15.93 2.70
CA ASP A 289 -10.74 14.80 1.95
C ASP A 289 -10.25 13.68 2.87
N ARG A 290 -10.57 12.44 2.51
CA ARG A 290 -10.05 11.23 3.16
C ARG A 290 -9.11 10.51 2.20
N SER A 291 -7.97 10.07 2.71
CA SER A 291 -7.00 9.31 1.91
C SER A 291 -6.19 8.35 2.77
N ILE A 292 -5.66 7.29 2.15
CA ILE A 292 -4.61 6.47 2.78
C ILE A 292 -3.36 7.32 2.86
N ASN A 293 -2.97 7.70 4.06
CA ASN A 293 -1.81 8.54 4.31
C ASN A 293 -0.60 7.65 4.63
N LEU A 294 0.49 7.83 3.89
CA LEU A 294 1.67 6.98 3.97
C LEU A 294 2.61 7.29 5.15
N PHE A 295 2.38 8.40 5.87
CA PHE A 295 3.14 8.72 7.07
C PHE A 295 2.90 7.66 8.15
N PRO A 296 3.96 7.00 8.65
CA PRO A 296 3.82 5.97 9.66
C PRO A 296 3.11 6.45 10.93
N GLU A 297 2.30 5.56 11.52
CA GLU A 297 1.52 5.83 12.73
C GLU A 297 2.10 5.18 13.99
N VAL A 298 2.93 4.15 13.81
CA VAL A 298 3.40 3.27 14.88
C VAL A 298 4.93 3.25 14.99
N PRO A 299 5.49 2.96 16.17
CA PRO A 299 6.94 2.78 16.35
C PRO A 299 7.51 1.61 15.52
N PRO A 300 8.82 1.62 15.20
CA PRO A 300 9.79 2.68 15.50
C PRO A 300 9.73 3.86 14.50
N LEU A 301 8.93 3.75 13.43
CA LEU A 301 8.87 4.74 12.34
C LEU A 301 8.09 6.02 12.71
N CYS A 302 7.26 5.94 13.75
CA CYS A 302 6.57 7.07 14.35
C CYS A 302 6.94 7.16 15.83
N VAL A 303 7.56 8.25 16.24
CA VAL A 303 7.88 8.52 17.64
C VAL A 303 6.84 9.43 18.25
N THR A 304 6.57 9.22 19.53
CA THR A 304 5.65 10.05 20.33
C THR A 304 6.42 10.58 21.53
N THR A 305 6.41 11.89 21.73
CA THR A 305 7.03 12.55 22.88
C THR A 305 5.98 13.38 23.59
N VAL A 306 5.93 13.29 24.91
CA VAL A 306 5.08 14.15 25.74
C VAL A 306 5.99 15.01 26.61
N THR A 307 5.80 16.32 26.56
CA THR A 307 6.54 17.27 27.41
C THR A 307 5.57 18.31 27.92
N ASN A 308 5.49 18.47 29.25
CA ASN A 308 4.63 19.46 29.90
C ASN A 308 3.16 19.43 29.41
N GLY A 309 2.62 18.24 29.12
CA GLY A 309 1.24 18.04 28.64
C GLY A 309 1.04 18.17 27.13
N VAL A 310 2.03 18.66 26.38
CA VAL A 310 1.98 18.69 24.91
C VAL A 310 2.50 17.37 24.36
N GLN A 311 1.69 16.68 23.58
CA GLN A 311 2.07 15.46 22.87
C GLN A 311 2.44 15.79 21.42
N VAL A 312 3.64 15.38 21.01
CA VAL A 312 4.13 15.50 19.64
C VAL A 312 4.40 14.10 19.07
N ARG A 313 3.79 13.81 17.92
CA ARG A 313 4.04 12.59 17.14
C ARG A 313 4.73 12.96 15.83
N ALA A 314 5.87 12.33 15.54
CA ALA A 314 6.68 12.64 14.38
C ALA A 314 7.01 11.37 13.57
N SER A 315 6.92 11.46 12.25
CA SER A 315 7.26 10.37 11.32
C SER A 315 7.63 10.94 9.96
N ALA A 316 8.34 10.17 9.14
CA ALA A 316 8.70 10.56 7.79
C ALA A 316 8.41 9.49 6.74
N VAL A 317 8.42 9.93 5.47
CA VAL A 317 8.31 9.09 4.27
C VAL A 317 9.33 9.54 3.25
N PHE A 318 9.89 8.59 2.51
CA PHE A 318 10.74 8.88 1.37
C PHE A 318 9.91 9.39 0.18
N VAL A 319 10.41 10.41 -0.53
CA VAL A 319 9.75 11.09 -1.66
C VAL A 319 10.53 10.80 -2.95
N PRO A 320 10.31 9.63 -3.58
CA PRO A 320 11.14 9.19 -4.71
C PRO A 320 11.06 10.12 -5.91
N GLU A 321 9.91 10.73 -6.19
CA GLU A 321 9.72 11.63 -7.32
C GLU A 321 10.53 12.94 -7.23
N PHE A 322 11.10 13.25 -6.05
CA PHE A 322 12.00 14.39 -5.85
C PHE A 322 13.48 13.98 -5.75
N ALA A 323 13.78 12.68 -5.61
CA ALA A 323 15.15 12.20 -5.60
C ALA A 323 15.85 12.55 -6.92
N ASP A 324 17.12 12.94 -6.85
CA ASP A 324 18.00 13.14 -7.99
C ASP A 324 19.26 12.30 -7.76
N LEU A 325 19.29 11.08 -8.32
CA LEU A 325 20.34 10.11 -8.03
C LEU A 325 21.73 10.54 -8.55
N VAL A 326 21.80 11.60 -9.34
CA VAL A 326 23.02 12.20 -9.89
C VAL A 326 23.49 13.40 -9.04
N ASP A 327 22.61 14.01 -8.25
CA ASP A 327 22.97 15.08 -7.33
C ASP A 327 23.57 14.49 -6.05
N GLU A 328 24.80 14.88 -5.70
CA GLU A 328 25.50 14.37 -4.53
C GLU A 328 25.13 15.13 -3.23
N ALA A 329 24.48 16.29 -3.33
CA ALA A 329 24.13 17.12 -2.16
C ALA A 329 22.69 16.91 -1.68
N GLU A 330 21.73 16.76 -2.60
CA GLU A 330 20.30 16.62 -2.29
C GLU A 330 19.69 15.36 -2.93
N LYS A 331 20.43 14.25 -2.83
CA LYS A 331 20.12 12.99 -3.50
C LYS A 331 18.76 12.40 -3.11
N PHE A 332 18.42 12.48 -1.82
CA PHE A 332 17.21 11.92 -1.25
C PHE A 332 16.35 13.04 -0.67
N THR A 333 15.03 12.95 -0.88
CA THR A 333 14.09 13.86 -0.22
C THR A 333 13.17 13.04 0.67
N PHE A 334 12.99 13.49 1.91
CA PHE A 334 12.04 12.93 2.84
C PHE A 334 10.98 13.99 3.18
N ALA A 335 9.71 13.60 3.16
CA ALA A 335 8.65 14.39 3.78
C ALA A 335 8.51 13.93 5.22
N TYR A 336 8.25 14.85 6.14
CA TYR A 336 7.97 14.55 7.54
C TYR A 336 6.62 15.16 7.96
N SER A 337 5.93 14.48 8.86
CA SER A 337 4.64 14.89 9.42
C SER A 337 4.77 15.00 10.93
N ILE A 338 4.49 16.20 11.45
CA ILE A 338 4.41 16.49 12.87
C ILE A 338 2.94 16.65 13.24
N ARG A 339 2.52 15.94 14.29
CA ARG A 339 1.16 16.00 14.84
C ARG A 339 1.25 16.42 16.29
N MET A 340 0.58 17.49 16.67
CA MET A 340 0.62 18.07 18.01
C MET A 340 -0.77 18.05 18.62
N SER A 341 -0.85 17.72 19.90
CA SER A 341 -2.08 17.83 20.68
C SER A 341 -1.75 18.21 22.11
N LEU A 342 -2.72 18.80 22.79
CA LEU A 342 -2.64 19.06 24.22
C LEU A 342 -3.44 17.99 24.95
N LEU A 343 -2.81 17.34 25.93
CA LEU A 343 -3.45 16.29 26.72
C LEU A 343 -4.61 16.85 27.56
N PRO A 344 -5.56 16.00 28.01
CA PRO A 344 -6.73 16.43 28.79
C PRO A 344 -6.41 17.29 30.01
N GLU A 345 -5.26 17.04 30.64
CA GLU A 345 -4.80 17.75 31.83
C GLU A 345 -4.32 19.18 31.54
N GLY A 346 -4.17 19.57 30.27
CA GLY A 346 -3.57 20.83 29.88
C GLY A 346 -2.05 20.82 29.95
N CYS A 347 -1.42 21.99 29.79
CA CYS A 347 0.03 22.10 29.93
C CYS A 347 0.41 22.47 31.36
N ILE A 348 1.49 21.87 31.87
CA ILE A 348 1.94 22.03 33.25
C ILE A 348 3.30 22.72 33.23
N ILE A 349 3.37 23.93 33.80
CA ILE A 349 4.60 24.72 33.87
C ILE A 349 4.80 25.21 35.28
N ASN A 350 5.95 24.87 35.87
CA ASN A 350 6.30 25.25 37.25
C ASN A 350 5.19 24.90 38.26
N GLY A 351 4.52 23.75 38.07
CA GLY A 351 3.42 23.27 38.91
C GLY A 351 2.07 23.94 38.67
N MET A 352 1.96 24.89 37.73
CA MET A 352 0.70 25.51 37.33
C MET A 352 0.15 24.87 36.05
N THR A 353 -1.16 24.64 36.03
CA THR A 353 -1.85 24.06 34.88
C THR A 353 -2.53 25.12 34.03
N PHE A 354 -2.39 25.02 32.71
CA PHE A 354 -3.05 25.89 31.75
C PHE A 354 -3.84 25.09 30.71
N VAL A 355 -5.05 25.55 30.40
CA VAL A 355 -5.98 24.90 29.47
C VAL A 355 -5.73 25.28 27.99
N SER A 356 -4.60 25.89 27.71
CA SER A 356 -4.13 26.12 26.34
C SER A 356 -2.65 26.54 26.31
N CYS A 357 -2.01 26.27 25.18
CA CYS A 357 -0.68 26.81 24.87
C CYS A 357 -0.55 27.06 23.37
N GLN A 358 0.19 28.11 23.01
CA GLN A 358 0.42 28.48 21.62
C GLN A 358 1.89 28.31 21.25
N LEU A 359 2.13 27.67 20.10
CA LEU A 359 3.47 27.52 19.54
C LEU A 359 4.03 28.89 19.16
N ASN A 360 5.30 29.13 19.48
CA ASN A 360 6.06 30.32 19.10
C ASN A 360 7.15 29.98 18.07
N ARG A 361 8.01 29.02 18.39
CA ARG A 361 9.24 28.72 17.64
C ARG A 361 9.47 27.23 17.49
N ARG A 362 10.29 26.87 16.49
CA ARG A 362 10.82 25.52 16.28
C ARG A 362 12.33 25.57 16.21
N HIS A 363 12.97 24.56 16.80
CA HIS A 363 14.38 24.28 16.66
C HIS A 363 14.55 22.85 16.16
N TRP A 364 15.20 22.66 15.01
CA TRP A 364 15.46 21.35 14.42
C TRP A 364 16.95 21.11 14.22
N ILE A 365 17.38 19.89 14.54
CA ILE A 365 18.67 19.32 14.16
C ILE A 365 18.39 18.20 13.17
N ILE A 366 18.92 18.34 11.96
CA ILE A 366 18.76 17.37 10.87
C ILE A 366 20.11 16.68 10.67
N ARG A 367 20.09 15.35 10.68
CA ARG A 367 21.28 14.50 10.53
C ARG A 367 21.20 13.62 9.30
N ALA A 368 22.34 13.41 8.65
CA ALA A 368 22.56 12.40 7.62
C ALA A 368 23.67 11.47 8.10
N ASP A 369 23.45 10.14 8.06
CA ASP A 369 24.40 9.13 8.58
C ASP A 369 24.92 9.41 10.01
N GLY A 370 24.10 10.05 10.84
CA GLY A 370 24.44 10.42 12.22
C GLY A 370 25.09 11.81 12.38
N GLU A 371 25.61 12.39 11.31
CA GLU A 371 26.28 13.70 11.32
C GLU A 371 25.27 14.85 11.15
N VAL A 372 25.47 15.97 11.86
CA VAL A 372 24.60 17.16 11.71
C VAL A 372 24.86 17.80 10.35
N VAL A 373 23.83 17.84 9.51
CA VAL A 373 23.89 18.47 8.17
C VAL A 373 23.13 19.78 8.10
N SER A 374 22.17 20.01 9.01
CA SER A 374 21.42 21.26 9.09
C SER A 374 20.90 21.52 10.51
N SER A 375 20.81 22.80 10.85
CA SER A 375 20.17 23.31 12.07
C SER A 375 19.25 24.46 11.69
N VAL A 376 18.00 24.43 12.17
CA VAL A 376 16.96 25.42 11.84
C VAL A 376 16.39 25.95 13.13
N ASP A 377 16.46 27.26 13.35
CA ASP A 377 15.88 27.95 14.51
C ASP A 377 15.04 29.12 14.01
N ASP A 378 13.73 28.95 14.01
CA ASP A 378 12.80 29.87 13.37
C ASP A 378 11.48 29.98 14.14
N GLU A 379 10.78 31.08 13.90
CA GLU A 379 9.40 31.26 14.36
C GLU A 379 8.41 30.43 13.54
N ALA A 380 7.27 30.12 14.15
CA ALA A 380 6.16 29.38 13.55
C ALA A 380 6.51 27.94 13.10
N VAL A 381 5.50 27.25 12.59
CA VAL A 381 5.63 26.05 11.77
C VAL A 381 4.86 26.32 10.49
N ILE A 382 5.49 26.19 9.33
CA ILE A 382 4.87 26.49 8.02
C ILE A 382 4.17 27.86 7.90
N GLY A 383 4.60 28.85 8.70
CA GLY A 383 3.95 30.17 8.78
C GLY A 383 2.77 30.27 9.76
N GLU A 384 2.46 29.19 10.47
CA GLU A 384 1.38 29.09 11.45
C GLU A 384 1.88 29.02 12.90
N TYR A 385 1.07 29.56 13.82
CA TYR A 385 1.29 29.55 15.26
C TYR A 385 0.13 28.81 15.95
N PRO A 386 0.09 27.46 15.89
CA PRO A 386 -1.04 26.69 16.39
C PRO A 386 -1.28 26.92 17.89
N LEU A 387 -2.53 27.21 18.22
CA LEU A 387 -3.04 27.24 19.59
C LEU A 387 -3.66 25.88 19.88
N LEU A 388 -3.18 25.20 20.92
CA LEU A 388 -3.66 23.88 21.30
C LEU A 388 -4.56 23.99 22.52
N HIS A 389 -5.69 23.27 22.49
CA HIS A 389 -6.59 23.09 23.62
C HIS A 389 -6.76 21.60 23.95
N PRO A 390 -7.01 21.25 25.23
CA PRO A 390 -7.35 19.88 25.60
C PRO A 390 -8.62 19.41 24.89
N GLY A 391 -8.61 18.19 24.35
CA GLY A 391 -9.77 17.59 23.70
C GLY A 391 -10.03 18.05 22.26
N GLU A 392 -9.26 19.01 21.74
CA GLU A 392 -9.24 19.30 20.31
C GLU A 392 -8.44 18.23 19.54
N GLY A 393 -8.73 18.11 18.24
CA GLY A 393 -7.99 17.19 17.37
C GLY A 393 -6.51 17.59 17.24
N GLU A 394 -5.70 16.68 16.71
CA GLU A 394 -4.29 16.98 16.44
C GLU A 394 -4.15 18.14 15.44
N PHE A 395 -3.32 19.13 15.76
CA PHE A 395 -2.75 20.02 14.75
C PHE A 395 -1.72 19.23 13.95
N VAL A 396 -1.84 19.19 12.62
CA VAL A 396 -0.95 18.41 11.76
C VAL A 396 -0.33 19.33 10.73
N TYR A 397 1.00 19.31 10.63
CA TYR A 397 1.70 19.93 9.51
C TYR A 397 2.68 18.95 8.88
N GLN A 398 2.94 19.17 7.59
CA GLN A 398 3.81 18.35 6.77
C GLN A 398 4.81 19.26 6.05
N SER A 399 6.07 18.85 6.04
CA SER A 399 7.19 19.57 5.42
C SER A 399 8.19 18.56 4.87
N CYS A 400 9.32 18.99 4.32
CA CYS A 400 10.32 18.11 3.74
C CYS A 400 11.75 18.49 4.14
N ALA A 401 12.64 17.50 4.08
CA ALA A 401 14.07 17.63 4.29
C ALA A 401 14.82 16.89 3.16
N PRO A 402 15.61 17.60 2.33
CA PRO A 402 16.56 16.96 1.44
C PRO A 402 17.76 16.45 2.26
N LEU A 403 18.32 15.31 1.86
CA LEU A 403 19.49 14.69 2.45
C LEU A 403 20.44 14.14 1.37
N PRO A 404 21.76 14.15 1.61
CA PRO A 404 22.73 13.48 0.73
C PRO A 404 22.75 11.95 0.90
N SER A 405 22.22 11.43 2.02
CA SER A 405 22.23 10.00 2.38
C SER A 405 20.82 9.36 2.38
N PRO A 406 20.68 8.05 2.10
CA PRO A 406 19.43 7.32 2.29
C PRO A 406 19.05 7.12 3.78
N SER A 407 19.92 7.48 4.72
CA SER A 407 19.70 7.38 6.15
C SER A 407 19.96 8.70 6.86
N GLY A 408 19.06 9.06 7.76
CA GLY A 408 19.13 10.28 8.54
C GLY A 408 18.15 10.31 9.68
N SER A 409 18.08 11.46 10.36
CA SER A 409 17.09 11.69 11.41
C SER A 409 16.83 13.17 11.62
N ILE A 410 15.69 13.47 12.23
CA ILE A 410 15.36 14.81 12.72
C ILE A 410 15.05 14.71 14.22
N GLU A 411 15.57 15.65 14.98
CA GLU A 411 15.30 15.83 16.42
C GLU A 411 15.27 17.32 16.76
N GLY A 412 14.67 17.69 17.89
CA GLY A 412 14.63 19.09 18.28
C GLY A 412 13.57 19.38 19.32
N HIS A 413 13.11 20.64 19.34
CA HIS A 413 12.04 21.07 20.23
C HIS A 413 11.23 22.22 19.64
N PHE A 414 10.05 22.42 20.18
CA PHE A 414 9.24 23.61 19.96
C PHE A 414 9.22 24.46 21.21
N THR A 415 9.15 25.77 21.05
CA THR A 415 8.90 26.70 22.17
C THR A 415 7.45 27.11 22.15
N PHE A 416 6.74 26.87 23.24
CA PHE A 416 5.36 27.26 23.46
C PHE A 416 5.25 28.33 24.55
N VAL A 417 4.13 29.04 24.59
CA VAL A 417 3.71 29.87 25.73
C VAL A 417 2.33 29.43 26.24
N PRO A 418 2.06 29.47 27.55
CA PRO A 418 0.71 29.29 28.08
C PRO A 418 -0.25 30.36 27.57
N GLY A 419 -1.49 29.97 27.24
CA GLY A 419 -2.46 30.92 26.69
C GLY A 419 -2.17 31.24 25.22
N ARG A 420 -2.14 32.52 24.88
CA ARG A 420 -1.90 33.02 23.51
C ARG A 420 -0.60 33.79 23.45
N LEU A 421 0.07 33.83 22.30
CA LEU A 421 1.27 34.65 22.08
C LEU A 421 1.03 36.14 22.36
N ALA A 422 -0.15 36.64 22.02
CA ALA A 422 -0.52 38.04 22.24
C ALA A 422 -0.83 38.37 23.71
N ASP A 423 -1.13 37.36 24.54
CA ASP A 423 -1.45 37.49 25.97
C ASP A 423 -1.01 36.22 26.71
N PRO A 424 0.30 36.03 26.93
CA PRO A 424 0.84 34.82 27.52
C PRO A 424 0.55 34.80 29.03
N ARG A 425 0.05 33.66 29.51
CA ARG A 425 -0.31 33.48 30.94
C ARG A 425 0.83 32.97 31.81
N GLY A 426 2.00 32.76 31.22
CA GLY A 426 3.20 32.27 31.88
C GLY A 426 4.43 32.40 30.97
N GLY A 427 5.60 32.02 31.49
CA GLY A 427 6.84 32.01 30.71
C GLY A 427 6.84 30.97 29.59
N PRO A 428 7.68 31.14 28.56
CA PRO A 428 7.84 30.15 27.51
C PRO A 428 8.40 28.83 28.05
N PHE A 429 8.08 27.73 27.38
CA PHE A 429 8.57 26.40 27.71
C PHE A 429 8.87 25.58 26.47
N GLU A 430 9.83 24.67 26.59
CA GLU A 430 10.20 23.76 25.51
C GLU A 430 9.34 22.50 25.54
N VAL A 431 8.98 22.04 24.35
CA VAL A 431 8.31 20.77 24.07
C VAL A 431 9.22 19.96 23.18
N GLN A 432 9.75 18.86 23.72
CA GLN A 432 10.75 18.06 23.03
C GLN A 432 10.12 17.25 21.90
N VAL A 433 10.89 17.05 20.83
CA VAL A 433 10.61 16.10 19.76
C VAL A 433 11.72 15.07 19.75
N ALA A 434 11.41 13.85 20.18
CA ALA A 434 12.34 12.74 20.11
C ALA A 434 12.82 12.53 18.66
N ARG A 435 14.06 12.06 18.54
CA ARG A 435 14.68 11.75 17.26
C ARG A 435 13.83 10.74 16.48
N PHE A 436 13.44 11.09 15.27
CA PHE A 436 12.72 10.21 14.36
C PHE A 436 13.51 9.93 13.08
N PRO A 437 13.41 8.71 12.53
CA PRO A 437 14.22 8.30 11.39
C PRO A 437 13.75 8.92 10.07
N LEU A 438 14.72 9.28 9.23
CA LEU A 438 14.56 9.55 7.80
C LEU A 438 15.24 8.40 7.04
N GLU A 439 14.51 7.33 6.77
CA GLU A 439 15.08 6.10 6.22
C GLU A 439 14.45 5.75 4.88
N MET A 440 15.29 5.43 3.90
CA MET A 440 14.83 4.81 2.66
C MET A 440 14.34 3.38 2.96
N PRO A 441 13.06 3.07 2.72
CA PRO A 441 12.53 1.75 3.03
C PRO A 441 12.94 0.70 2.00
N ASP A 442 12.95 -0.57 2.40
CA ASP A 442 13.11 -1.71 1.48
C ASP A 442 12.01 -1.76 0.41
N TYR A 443 10.80 -1.32 0.79
CA TYR A 443 9.64 -1.22 -0.09
C TYR A 443 9.24 0.25 -0.30
N VAL A 444 9.32 0.72 -1.54
CA VAL A 444 9.04 2.12 -1.91
C VAL A 444 7.63 2.26 -2.47
N PHE A 445 6.85 3.19 -1.92
CA PHE A 445 5.45 3.49 -2.26
C PHE A 445 5.28 4.97 -2.59
#